data_AF-A0A2S7PS80-F1
#
_entry.id   AF-A0A2S7PS80-F1
#
_cell.length_a   1.000
_cell.length_b   1.000
_cell.length_c   1.000
_cell.angle_alpha   90.00
_cell.angle_beta   90.00
_cell.angle_gamma   90.00
#
_symmetry.space_group_name_H-M   'P 1'
#
loop_
_entity.id
_entity.type
_entity.pdbx_description
1 polymer ?
#
loop_
_entity_poly.entity_id
_entity_poly.type
_entity_poly.pdbx_seq_one_letter_code
_entity_poly.pdbx_strand_id
1 'polypeptide(L)'
;MKEQFKKLPTARGVLITFPLKGIGESGKLVGAYKETHDLKGKEDEELGSSGIWSIEGQEQWVTRHSPYNKKDPRAIAEDELLALGGCVLNLSGLWGGERMVKHWIDRVAGTKEVLGGKKSLHMVHGMDVARGIVGVFEGWDKGKASGERWMLTDLMVYDWWELILGYAGQIDEENGDREREGKQIKWIGELMQEQEVRALPRSMEELGRCYDTRDFWSTFGIMPVKARI
;
A
#
# COMPACT_ATOMS: atom_id res chain seq x y z
N MET A 1 -9.01 27.71 -10.60
CA MET A 1 -8.01 26.62 -10.67
C MET A 1 -6.67 27.14 -11.19
N LYS A 2 -6.49 27.56 -12.46
CA LYS A 2 -5.18 28.00 -13.00
C LYS A 2 -4.44 29.07 -12.17
N GLU A 3 -5.15 30.07 -11.63
CA GLU A 3 -4.55 31.11 -10.76
C GLU A 3 -3.95 30.57 -9.44
N GLN A 4 -4.42 29.42 -8.96
CA GLN A 4 -3.83 28.75 -7.80
C GLN A 4 -2.52 28.06 -8.17
N PHE A 5 -2.44 27.47 -9.37
CA PHE A 5 -1.24 26.78 -9.85
C PHE A 5 -0.09 27.74 -10.18
N LYS A 6 -0.38 28.95 -10.69
CA LYS A 6 0.66 29.98 -10.94
C LYS A 6 1.50 30.36 -9.71
N LYS A 7 0.99 30.12 -8.50
CA LYS A 7 1.69 30.41 -7.24
C LYS A 7 2.66 29.29 -6.82
N LEU A 8 2.53 28.11 -7.42
CA LEU A 8 3.42 26.99 -7.14
C LEU A 8 4.80 27.25 -7.77
N PRO A 9 5.88 26.70 -7.21
CA PRO A 9 7.18 26.79 -7.84
C PRO A 9 7.23 25.88 -9.08
N THR A 10 8.03 26.30 -10.06
CA THR A 10 8.53 25.40 -11.11
C THR A 10 9.34 24.29 -10.46
N ALA A 11 9.03 23.04 -10.79
CA ALA A 11 9.70 21.86 -10.25
C ALA A 11 10.08 20.89 -11.39
N ARG A 12 11.03 19.98 -11.15
CA ARG A 12 11.33 18.88 -12.09
C ARG A 12 10.16 17.91 -12.21
N GLY A 13 9.62 17.48 -11.06
CA GLY A 13 8.47 16.58 -10.96
C GLY A 13 7.39 17.12 -10.04
N VAL A 14 6.24 16.47 -10.05
CA VAL A 14 5.11 16.73 -9.15
C VAL A 14 4.71 15.39 -8.52
N LEU A 15 4.72 15.35 -7.18
CA LEU A 15 4.21 14.21 -6.42
C LEU A 15 2.79 14.50 -5.94
N ILE A 16 1.83 13.68 -6.36
CA ILE A 16 0.42 13.75 -5.98
C ILE A 16 0.21 12.76 -4.82
N THR A 17 0.08 13.30 -3.60
CA THR A 17 0.00 12.49 -2.36
C THR A 17 -1.43 12.27 -1.86
N PHE A 18 -2.43 12.78 -2.58
CA PHE A 18 -3.84 12.66 -2.23
C PHE A 18 -4.58 11.90 -3.34
N PRO A 19 -5.61 11.12 -3.00
CA PRO A 19 -6.26 10.26 -3.98
C PRO A 19 -7.03 11.08 -5.02
N LEU A 20 -6.71 10.88 -6.30
CA LEU A 20 -7.58 11.29 -7.39
C LEU A 20 -8.66 10.22 -7.63
N LYS A 21 -9.84 10.65 -8.10
CA LYS A 21 -10.99 9.74 -8.29
C LYS A 21 -11.83 10.14 -9.49
N GLY A 22 -12.10 9.15 -10.33
CA GLY A 22 -12.97 9.31 -11.49
C GLY A 22 -12.27 9.97 -12.66
N ILE A 23 -13.08 10.37 -13.64
CA ILE A 23 -12.61 10.81 -14.95
C ILE A 23 -12.27 12.30 -14.92
N GLY A 24 -11.11 12.67 -15.46
CA GLY A 24 -10.73 14.05 -15.74
C GLY A 24 -9.93 14.72 -14.62
N GLU A 25 -9.78 14.08 -13.46
CA GLU A 25 -9.11 14.69 -12.31
C GLU A 25 -7.59 14.77 -12.52
N SER A 26 -6.99 13.70 -13.06
CA SER A 26 -5.56 13.68 -13.40
C SER A 26 -5.26 14.68 -14.52
N GLY A 27 -6.08 14.71 -15.57
CA GLY A 27 -5.95 15.67 -16.68
C GLY A 27 -6.08 17.12 -16.24
N LYS A 28 -7.05 17.44 -15.36
CA LYS A 28 -7.21 18.80 -14.81
C LYS A 28 -5.98 19.25 -14.03
N LEU A 29 -5.48 18.41 -13.13
CA LEU A 29 -4.35 18.74 -12.26
C LEU A 29 -3.06 18.91 -13.07
N VAL A 30 -2.73 17.89 -13.86
CA VAL A 30 -1.52 17.86 -14.68
C VAL A 30 -1.55 18.96 -15.74
N GLY A 31 -2.69 19.14 -16.42
CA GLY A 31 -2.90 20.17 -17.42
C GLY A 31 -2.76 21.58 -16.84
N ALA A 32 -3.42 21.86 -15.71
CA ALA A 32 -3.35 23.19 -15.07
C ALA A 32 -1.93 23.55 -14.62
N TYR A 33 -1.16 22.58 -14.11
CA TYR A 33 0.24 22.82 -13.75
C TYR A 33 1.10 23.07 -15.00
N LYS A 34 1.02 22.21 -16.02
CA LYS A 34 1.82 22.32 -17.26
C LYS A 34 1.58 23.65 -17.99
N GLU A 35 0.33 24.06 -18.12
CA GLU A 35 -0.06 25.30 -18.79
C GLU A 35 0.43 26.57 -18.05
N THR A 36 0.56 26.52 -16.72
CA THR A 36 0.93 27.70 -15.92
C THR A 36 2.43 27.91 -15.77
N HIS A 37 3.25 26.92 -16.14
CA HIS A 37 4.71 26.95 -15.99
C HIS A 37 5.48 26.79 -17.31
N ASP A 38 4.76 26.71 -18.46
CA ASP A 38 5.32 26.51 -19.81
C ASP A 38 6.31 25.33 -19.91
N LEU A 39 5.95 24.20 -19.30
CA LEU A 39 6.82 23.03 -19.21
C LEU A 39 6.40 21.93 -20.18
N LYS A 40 7.38 21.40 -20.92
CA LYS A 40 7.24 20.19 -21.73
C LYS A 40 7.88 19.02 -20.98
N GLY A 41 7.12 17.92 -20.78
CA GLY A 41 7.65 16.67 -20.22
C GLY A 41 7.91 16.71 -18.71
N LYS A 42 6.86 16.61 -17.90
CA LYS A 42 6.93 16.60 -16.44
C LYS A 42 6.87 15.19 -15.87
N GLU A 43 7.65 14.99 -14.82
CA GLU A 43 7.65 13.76 -14.02
C GLU A 43 6.47 13.83 -13.04
N ASP A 44 5.28 13.41 -13.47
CA ASP A 44 4.06 13.43 -12.66
C ASP A 44 3.88 12.05 -12.00
N GLU A 45 4.12 11.95 -10.68
CA GLU A 45 3.97 10.72 -9.90
C GLU A 45 2.76 10.81 -8.96
N GLU A 46 1.90 9.80 -8.94
CA GLU A 46 0.78 9.67 -7.99
C GLU A 46 0.97 8.51 -7.02
N LEU A 47 0.69 8.75 -5.74
CA LEU A 47 0.58 7.70 -4.73
C LEU A 47 -0.81 7.03 -4.83
N GLY A 48 -0.83 5.88 -5.49
CA GLY A 48 -2.01 5.03 -5.63
C GLY A 48 -2.21 4.08 -4.44
N SER A 49 -3.18 3.17 -4.57
CA SER A 49 -3.43 2.11 -3.57
C SER A 49 -3.40 0.72 -4.19
N SER A 50 -2.77 -0.25 -3.51
CA SER A 50 -2.81 -1.65 -3.93
C SER A 50 -4.21 -2.28 -3.79
N GLY A 51 -5.16 -1.56 -3.19
CA GLY A 51 -6.55 -1.96 -3.04
C GLY A 51 -7.26 -2.30 -4.36
N ILE A 52 -6.84 -1.72 -5.49
CA ILE A 52 -7.44 -1.96 -6.81
C ILE A 52 -7.30 -3.42 -7.29
N TRP A 53 -6.33 -4.17 -6.77
CA TRP A 53 -6.15 -5.60 -7.04
C TRP A 53 -6.94 -6.52 -6.09
N SER A 54 -7.76 -5.95 -5.19
CA SER A 54 -8.64 -6.70 -4.28
C SER A 54 -9.91 -7.17 -4.99
N ILE A 55 -9.75 -8.06 -5.96
CA ILE A 55 -10.86 -8.63 -6.73
C ILE A 55 -11.11 -10.08 -6.32
N GLU A 56 -12.36 -10.50 -6.38
CA GLU A 56 -12.75 -11.90 -6.17
C GLU A 56 -12.23 -12.78 -7.31
N GLY A 57 -11.79 -13.99 -6.99
CA GLY A 57 -11.25 -14.95 -7.97
C GLY A 57 -9.86 -14.61 -8.52
N GLN A 58 -9.15 -13.65 -7.93
CA GLN A 58 -7.75 -13.35 -8.26
C GLN A 58 -6.85 -14.57 -7.96
N GLU A 59 -5.79 -14.74 -8.75
CA GLU A 59 -4.70 -15.66 -8.41
C GLU A 59 -4.12 -15.35 -7.03
N GLN A 60 -3.54 -16.38 -6.39
CA GLN A 60 -2.94 -16.25 -5.07
C GLN A 60 -1.81 -15.22 -5.08
N TRP A 61 -0.90 -15.33 -6.05
CA TRP A 61 0.24 -14.42 -6.21
C TRP A 61 -0.10 -13.32 -7.21
N VAL A 62 -0.28 -12.12 -6.69
CA VAL A 62 -0.73 -10.95 -7.44
C VAL A 62 0.46 -10.04 -7.70
N THR A 63 0.67 -9.71 -8.97
CA THR A 63 1.69 -8.76 -9.41
C THR A 63 1.04 -7.48 -9.90
N ARG A 64 1.85 -6.45 -10.18
CA ARG A 64 1.40 -5.24 -10.89
C ARG A 64 0.75 -5.52 -12.26
N HIS A 65 1.03 -6.66 -12.88
CA HIS A 65 0.50 -7.06 -14.18
C HIS A 65 -0.79 -7.88 -14.08
N SER A 66 -1.17 -8.30 -12.87
CA SER A 66 -2.42 -9.02 -12.64
C SER A 66 -3.63 -8.11 -12.93
N PRO A 67 -4.80 -8.69 -13.29
CA PRO A 67 -6.03 -7.93 -13.45
C PRO A 67 -6.36 -7.08 -12.22
N TYR A 68 -6.82 -5.86 -12.43
CA TYR A 68 -7.29 -4.95 -11.38
C TYR A 68 -8.69 -4.44 -11.68
N ASN A 69 -9.37 -3.91 -10.66
CA ASN A 69 -10.70 -3.35 -10.79
C ASN A 69 -10.68 -2.01 -11.56
N LYS A 70 -10.89 -2.07 -12.88
CA LYS A 70 -11.01 -0.89 -13.76
C LYS A 70 -12.24 -0.01 -13.48
N LYS A 71 -13.15 -0.44 -12.61
CA LYS A 71 -14.29 0.36 -12.16
C LYS A 71 -14.00 1.10 -10.85
N ASP A 72 -12.86 0.83 -10.20
CA ASP A 72 -12.45 1.58 -9.01
C ASP A 72 -12.19 3.05 -9.40
N PRO A 73 -12.80 4.04 -8.72
CA PRO A 73 -12.59 5.44 -9.05
C PRO A 73 -11.12 5.88 -9.01
N ARG A 74 -10.29 5.29 -8.15
CA ARG A 74 -8.85 5.57 -8.13
C ARG A 74 -8.18 4.99 -9.38
N ALA A 75 -8.48 3.73 -9.71
CA ALA A 75 -7.92 3.10 -10.91
C ALA A 75 -8.24 3.89 -12.18
N ILE A 76 -9.43 4.50 -12.27
CA ILE A 76 -9.80 5.37 -13.41
C ILE A 76 -8.89 6.61 -13.50
N ALA A 77 -8.66 7.30 -12.38
CA ALA A 77 -7.78 8.47 -12.35
C ALA A 77 -6.31 8.10 -12.58
N GLU A 78 -5.87 6.98 -12.01
CA GLU A 78 -4.54 6.42 -12.21
C GLU A 78 -4.32 6.05 -13.68
N ASP A 79 -5.28 5.36 -14.33
CA ASP A 79 -5.23 5.04 -15.77
C ASP A 79 -5.14 6.31 -16.64
N GLU A 80 -5.87 7.36 -16.27
CA GLU A 80 -5.79 8.67 -16.94
C GLU A 80 -4.40 9.30 -16.79
N LEU A 81 -3.81 9.27 -15.59
CA LEU A 81 -2.46 9.81 -15.35
C LEU A 81 -1.40 9.06 -16.17
N LEU A 82 -1.49 7.73 -16.23
CA LEU A 82 -0.58 6.90 -17.04
C LEU A 82 -0.68 7.25 -18.53
N ALA A 83 -1.90 7.49 -19.05
CA ALA A 83 -2.11 7.90 -20.44
C ALA A 83 -1.51 9.28 -20.76
N LEU A 84 -1.29 10.13 -19.76
CA LEU A 84 -0.63 11.44 -19.87
C LEU A 84 0.90 11.35 -19.72
N GLY A 85 1.45 10.14 -19.59
CA GLY A 85 2.88 9.89 -19.38
C GLY A 85 3.32 10.03 -17.92
N GLY A 86 2.39 10.06 -16.96
CA GLY A 86 2.71 10.02 -15.54
C GLY A 86 3.08 8.61 -15.05
N CYS A 87 3.38 8.50 -13.77
CA CYS A 87 3.71 7.25 -13.08
C CYS A 87 2.81 7.09 -11.85
N VAL A 88 2.43 5.85 -11.52
CA VAL A 88 1.63 5.56 -10.32
C VAL A 88 2.39 4.60 -9.43
N LEU A 89 2.59 4.97 -8.17
CA LEU A 89 3.18 4.13 -7.13
C LEU A 89 2.08 3.66 -6.18
N ASN A 90 1.49 2.49 -6.43
CA ASN A 90 0.42 1.94 -5.62
C ASN A 90 0.96 1.35 -4.31
N LEU A 91 0.63 2.02 -3.20
CA LEU A 91 1.08 1.63 -1.87
C LEU A 91 0.17 0.57 -1.26
N SER A 92 0.79 -0.40 -0.59
CA SER A 92 0.10 -1.27 0.37
C SER A 92 -0.15 -0.52 1.70
N GLY A 93 -0.54 -1.24 2.77
CA GLY A 93 -0.83 -0.61 4.05
C GLY A 93 0.37 0.16 4.61
N LEU A 94 0.19 1.43 4.94
CA LEU A 94 1.28 2.25 5.48
C LEU A 94 1.52 1.96 6.96
N TRP A 95 2.79 1.79 7.34
CA TRP A 95 3.21 1.75 8.74
C TRP A 95 4.44 2.61 9.03
N GLY A 96 4.70 2.82 10.32
CA GLY A 96 5.78 3.66 10.85
C GLY A 96 5.28 4.96 11.48
N GLY A 97 6.07 5.52 12.39
CA GLY A 97 5.67 6.68 13.20
C GLY A 97 4.42 6.36 14.03
N GLU A 98 3.37 7.16 13.90
CA GLU A 98 2.09 6.94 14.60
C GLU A 98 1.24 5.81 13.99
N ARG A 99 1.56 5.37 12.76
CA ARG A 99 0.82 4.32 12.04
C ARG A 99 1.31 2.93 12.43
N MET A 100 1.25 2.61 13.72
CA MET A 100 1.62 1.29 14.23
C MET A 100 0.43 0.34 14.19
N VAL A 101 0.65 -0.93 13.81
CA VAL A 101 -0.41 -1.94 13.69
C VAL A 101 -1.20 -2.11 14.99
N LYS A 102 -0.50 -2.12 16.13
CA LYS A 102 -1.09 -2.20 17.47
C LYS A 102 -2.16 -1.14 17.78
N HIS A 103 -2.12 0.03 17.14
CA HIS A 103 -3.07 1.12 17.39
C HIS A 103 -4.44 0.90 16.75
N TRP A 104 -4.60 -0.08 15.86
CA TRP A 104 -5.86 -0.30 15.14
C TRP A 104 -6.35 -1.75 15.15
N ILE A 105 -5.70 -2.64 15.93
CA ILE A 105 -6.11 -4.04 16.12
C ILE A 105 -7.58 -4.13 16.55
N ASP A 106 -8.00 -3.38 17.58
CA ASP A 106 -9.39 -3.43 18.09
C ASP A 106 -10.42 -3.04 17.02
N ARG A 107 -10.07 -2.09 16.15
CA ARG A 107 -10.94 -1.67 15.05
C ARG A 107 -11.06 -2.75 13.99
N VAL A 108 -9.98 -3.48 13.70
CA VAL A 108 -9.99 -4.48 12.62
C VAL A 108 -10.45 -5.85 13.08
N ALA A 109 -10.27 -6.20 14.36
CA ALA A 109 -10.53 -7.52 14.93
C ALA A 109 -11.32 -7.40 16.25
N GLY A 110 -12.48 -6.73 16.20
CA GLY A 110 -13.31 -6.46 17.37
C GLY A 110 -14.09 -7.65 17.94
N THR A 111 -14.23 -8.74 17.19
CA THR A 111 -14.85 -10.00 17.66
C THR A 111 -14.05 -11.22 17.18
N LYS A 112 -14.26 -12.37 17.83
CA LYS A 112 -13.62 -13.63 17.45
C LYS A 112 -13.96 -14.04 16.02
N GLU A 113 -15.20 -13.85 15.59
CA GLU A 113 -15.66 -14.17 14.24
C GLU A 113 -14.96 -13.30 13.20
N VAL A 114 -14.86 -11.98 13.47
CA VAL A 114 -14.14 -11.05 12.59
C VAL A 114 -12.66 -11.40 12.52
N LEU A 115 -12.05 -11.76 13.66
CA LEU A 115 -10.66 -12.19 13.74
C LEU A 115 -10.42 -13.52 13.00
N GLY A 116 -11.35 -14.47 13.11
CA GLY A 116 -11.31 -15.75 12.41
C GLY A 116 -11.29 -15.59 10.89
N GLY A 117 -11.98 -14.57 10.38
CA GLY A 117 -11.98 -14.22 8.95
C GLY A 117 -10.76 -13.44 8.46
N LYS A 118 -9.84 -13.01 9.34
CA LYS A 118 -8.64 -12.28 8.91
C LYS A 118 -7.62 -13.22 8.27
N LYS A 119 -7.01 -12.73 7.20
CA LYS A 119 -6.08 -13.47 6.34
C LYS A 119 -4.77 -12.68 6.17
N SER A 120 -4.25 -12.54 4.95
CA SER A 120 -3.02 -11.78 4.70
C SER A 120 -3.16 -10.27 4.94
N LEU A 121 -2.06 -9.66 5.38
CA LEU A 121 -1.82 -8.22 5.40
C LEU A 121 -0.52 -7.92 4.66
N HIS A 122 -0.50 -6.81 3.91
CA HIS A 122 0.70 -6.34 3.20
C HIS A 122 0.94 -4.90 3.56
N MET A 123 2.18 -4.58 3.86
CA MET A 123 2.54 -3.30 4.41
C MET A 123 3.77 -2.72 3.72
N VAL A 124 3.97 -1.42 3.85
CA VAL A 124 5.20 -0.73 3.48
C VAL A 124 5.47 0.41 4.47
N HIS A 125 6.71 0.52 4.92
CA HIS A 125 7.11 1.56 5.86
C HIS A 125 7.27 2.92 5.17
N GLY A 126 6.96 4.02 5.84
CA GLY A 126 7.10 5.37 5.26
C GLY A 126 8.51 5.71 4.72
N MET A 127 9.57 5.18 5.35
CA MET A 127 10.95 5.28 4.83
C MET A 127 11.11 4.60 3.47
N ASP A 128 10.52 3.42 3.29
CA ASP A 128 10.63 2.67 2.04
C ASP A 128 9.75 3.28 0.94
N VAL A 129 8.63 3.91 1.32
CA VAL A 129 7.85 4.76 0.41
C VAL A 129 8.69 5.95 -0.07
N ALA A 130 9.36 6.67 0.85
CA ALA A 130 10.21 7.80 0.49
C ALA A 130 11.35 7.40 -0.46
N ARG A 131 12.00 6.26 -0.19
CA ARG A 131 13.03 5.68 -1.09
C ARG A 131 12.45 5.26 -2.43
N GLY A 132 11.22 4.74 -2.44
CA GLY A 132 10.52 4.36 -3.66
C GLY A 132 10.24 5.57 -4.57
N ILE A 133 9.71 6.66 -4.00
CA ILE A 133 9.46 7.92 -4.71
C ILE A 133 10.75 8.45 -5.36
N VAL A 134 11.84 8.53 -4.58
CA VAL A 134 13.14 8.98 -5.12
C VAL A 134 13.62 8.05 -6.24
N GLY A 135 13.47 6.73 -6.06
CA GLY A 135 13.81 5.74 -7.09
C GLY A 135 13.03 5.95 -8.39
N VAL A 136 11.73 6.25 -8.32
CA VAL A 136 10.89 6.55 -9.49
C VAL A 136 11.40 7.78 -10.24
N PHE A 137 11.63 8.89 -9.53
CA PHE A 137 12.17 10.10 -10.15
C PHE A 137 13.56 9.90 -10.78
N GLU A 138 14.48 9.20 -10.10
CA GLU A 138 15.81 8.87 -10.64
C GLU A 138 15.79 7.85 -11.80
N GLY A 139 14.72 7.05 -11.88
CA GLY A 139 14.47 6.11 -12.96
C GLY A 139 13.79 6.72 -14.18
N TRP A 140 13.32 7.96 -14.08
CA TRP A 140 12.52 8.59 -15.14
C TRP A 140 13.29 8.77 -16.44
N ASP A 141 14.47 9.41 -16.37
CA ASP A 141 15.37 9.61 -17.52
C ASP A 141 15.89 8.29 -18.11
N LYS A 142 15.77 7.19 -17.36
CA LYS A 142 16.20 5.84 -17.77
C LYS A 142 15.05 5.04 -18.38
N GLY A 143 13.89 5.65 -18.59
CA GLY A 143 12.70 5.01 -19.17
C GLY A 143 12.03 3.98 -18.26
N LYS A 144 12.20 4.09 -16.93
CA LYS A 144 11.66 3.13 -15.96
C LYS A 144 10.35 3.58 -15.28
N ALA A 145 9.93 4.83 -15.46
CA ALA A 145 8.82 5.42 -14.70
C ALA A 145 7.65 5.87 -15.58
N SER A 146 7.92 6.59 -16.66
CA SER A 146 6.90 7.19 -17.53
C SER A 146 5.92 6.14 -18.07
N GLY A 147 4.63 6.29 -17.78
CA GLY A 147 3.56 5.38 -18.21
C GLY A 147 3.47 4.09 -17.39
N GLU A 148 4.26 3.94 -16.32
CA GLU A 148 4.32 2.71 -15.53
C GLU A 148 3.48 2.81 -14.25
N ARG A 149 2.77 1.72 -13.95
CA ARG A 149 2.11 1.47 -12.66
C ARG A 149 2.93 0.50 -11.81
N TRP A 150 3.38 0.93 -10.64
CA TRP A 150 4.15 0.13 -9.70
C TRP A 150 3.33 -0.30 -8.49
N MET A 151 3.64 -1.47 -7.94
CA MET A 151 3.06 -1.97 -6.69
C MET A 151 4.15 -2.04 -5.62
N LEU A 152 3.89 -1.49 -4.42
CA LEU A 152 4.89 -1.36 -3.37
C LEU A 152 4.46 -2.03 -2.05
N THR A 153 5.23 -3.03 -1.64
CA THR A 153 5.19 -3.68 -0.31
C THR A 153 6.61 -3.86 0.21
N ASP A 154 6.77 -4.16 1.49
CA ASP A 154 8.04 -4.53 2.13
C ASP A 154 8.50 -5.97 1.84
N LEU A 155 7.94 -6.61 0.80
CA LEU A 155 8.16 -8.03 0.40
C LEU A 155 7.64 -9.08 1.39
N MET A 156 6.90 -8.69 2.43
CA MET A 156 6.32 -9.63 3.40
C MET A 156 4.83 -9.86 3.14
N VAL A 157 4.39 -11.10 3.37
CA VAL A 157 2.98 -11.47 3.52
C VAL A 157 2.77 -11.77 5.00
N TYR A 158 2.09 -10.86 5.71
CA TYR A 158 1.87 -11.00 7.14
C TYR A 158 0.57 -11.77 7.43
N ASP A 159 0.59 -12.60 8.46
CA ASP A 159 -0.62 -13.17 9.05
C ASP A 159 -1.14 -12.24 10.15
N TRP A 160 -2.40 -11.80 10.03
CA TRP A 160 -3.04 -11.01 11.09
C TRP A 160 -2.97 -11.66 12.48
N TRP A 161 -3.06 -13.00 12.57
CA TRP A 161 -2.97 -13.70 13.85
C TRP A 161 -1.55 -13.62 14.43
N GLU A 162 -0.53 -13.81 13.58
CA GLU A 162 0.88 -13.69 13.99
C GLU A 162 1.18 -12.29 14.49
N LEU A 163 0.73 -11.27 13.76
CA LEU A 163 0.93 -9.87 14.13
C LEU A 163 0.31 -9.53 15.48
N ILE A 164 -0.93 -9.95 15.72
CA ILE A 164 -1.63 -9.67 16.98
C ILE A 164 -0.90 -10.37 18.15
N LEU A 165 -0.47 -11.62 17.99
CA LEU A 165 0.35 -12.29 19.00
C LEU A 165 1.70 -11.60 19.22
N GLY A 166 2.35 -11.11 18.17
CA GLY A 166 3.64 -10.43 18.25
C GLY A 166 3.58 -9.11 19.04
N TYR A 167 2.43 -8.43 19.04
CA TYR A 167 2.23 -7.18 19.79
C TYR A 167 1.66 -7.37 21.20
N ALA A 168 1.28 -8.60 21.58
CA ALA A 168 0.68 -8.92 22.88
C ALA A 168 1.37 -8.20 24.07
N GLY A 169 2.63 -8.54 24.34
CA GLY A 169 3.35 -7.98 25.49
C GLY A 169 3.58 -6.47 25.44
N GLN A 170 3.72 -5.87 24.26
CA GLN A 170 3.87 -4.41 24.13
C GLN A 170 2.58 -3.66 24.47
N ILE A 171 1.44 -4.26 24.13
CA ILE A 171 0.12 -3.69 24.37
C ILE A 171 -0.23 -3.73 25.87
N ASP A 172 0.18 -4.80 26.55
CA ASP A 172 -0.06 -4.98 27.99
C ASP A 172 0.76 -3.99 28.83
N GLU A 173 2.01 -3.75 28.46
CA GLU A 173 2.89 -2.76 29.10
C GLU A 173 2.35 -1.32 28.98
N GLU A 174 1.82 -0.95 27.81
CA GLU A 174 1.38 0.43 27.53
C GLU A 174 0.02 0.78 28.16
N ASN A 175 -0.91 -0.17 28.23
CA ASN A 175 -2.27 0.13 28.70
C ASN A 175 -2.48 -0.16 30.19
N GLY A 176 -1.56 -0.88 30.85
CA GLY A 176 -1.70 -1.28 32.24
C GLY A 176 -2.93 -2.16 32.53
N ASP A 177 -3.60 -2.62 31.48
CA ASP A 177 -4.86 -3.36 31.52
C ASP A 177 -4.72 -4.66 30.72
N ARG A 178 -4.80 -5.80 31.41
CA ARG A 178 -4.69 -7.16 30.84
C ARG A 178 -5.95 -7.57 30.07
N GLU A 179 -6.87 -6.66 29.81
CA GLU A 179 -8.14 -6.96 29.15
C GLU A 179 -7.95 -7.50 27.72
N ARG A 180 -6.86 -7.12 27.02
CA ARG A 180 -6.53 -7.63 25.68
C ARG A 180 -5.85 -9.00 25.68
N GLU A 181 -5.00 -9.30 26.68
CA GLU A 181 -4.54 -10.68 26.96
C GLU A 181 -5.72 -11.65 27.08
N GLY A 182 -6.81 -11.19 27.71
CA GLY A 182 -8.04 -11.97 27.89
C GLY A 182 -8.93 -12.12 26.64
N LYS A 183 -8.73 -11.31 25.59
CA LYS A 183 -9.63 -11.24 24.42
C LYS A 183 -8.98 -11.80 23.15
N GLN A 184 -8.24 -11.00 22.39
CA GLN A 184 -7.79 -11.41 21.04
C GLN A 184 -6.74 -12.53 21.07
N ILE A 185 -5.84 -12.54 22.06
CA ILE A 185 -4.85 -13.63 22.21
C ILE A 185 -5.56 -14.95 22.49
N LYS A 186 -6.51 -14.93 23.45
CA LYS A 186 -7.35 -16.08 23.76
C LYS A 186 -8.11 -16.58 22.53
N TRP A 187 -8.73 -15.65 21.78
CA TRP A 187 -9.43 -15.99 20.54
C TRP A 187 -8.51 -16.61 19.50
N ILE A 188 -7.28 -16.13 19.33
CA ILE A 188 -6.31 -16.74 18.41
C ILE A 188 -6.01 -18.18 18.85
N GLY A 189 -5.76 -18.42 20.14
CA GLY A 189 -5.53 -19.78 20.66
C GLY A 189 -6.72 -20.72 20.42
N GLU A 190 -7.96 -20.24 20.65
CA GLU A 190 -9.18 -20.99 20.35
C GLU A 190 -9.34 -21.24 18.85
N LEU A 191 -9.16 -20.22 18.01
CA LEU A 191 -9.26 -20.33 16.55
C LEU A 191 -8.20 -21.27 15.98
N MET A 192 -6.99 -21.29 16.55
CA MET A 192 -5.95 -22.24 16.16
C MET A 192 -6.35 -23.68 16.46
N GLN A 193 -6.99 -23.94 17.60
CA GLN A 193 -7.54 -25.27 17.91
C GLN A 193 -8.72 -25.63 17.00
N GLU A 194 -9.67 -24.71 16.82
CA GLU A 194 -10.88 -24.90 16.01
C GLU A 194 -10.57 -25.13 14.53
N GLN A 195 -9.52 -24.50 14.01
CA GLN A 195 -9.11 -24.58 12.60
C GLN A 195 -7.90 -25.49 12.37
N GLU A 196 -7.48 -26.25 13.39
CA GLU A 196 -6.32 -27.16 13.34
C GLU A 196 -4.99 -26.50 12.88
N VAL A 197 -4.85 -25.20 13.14
CA VAL A 197 -3.62 -24.43 12.83
C VAL A 197 -2.56 -24.73 13.88
N ARG A 198 -1.49 -25.40 13.46
CA ARG A 198 -0.43 -25.89 14.37
C ARG A 198 0.55 -24.81 14.81
N ALA A 199 0.81 -23.83 13.95
CA ALA A 199 1.76 -22.74 14.19
C ALA A 199 1.42 -21.53 13.29
N LEU A 200 1.95 -20.36 13.66
CA LEU A 200 1.86 -19.14 12.87
C LEU A 200 3.25 -18.75 12.30
N PRO A 201 3.31 -18.04 11.16
CA PRO A 201 2.18 -17.67 10.31
C PRO A 201 1.50 -18.89 9.67
N ARG A 202 0.20 -18.76 9.36
CA ARG A 202 -0.51 -19.75 8.53
C ARG A 202 0.11 -19.85 7.14
N SER A 203 -0.15 -20.95 6.44
CA SER A 203 0.35 -21.15 5.08
C SER A 203 -0.17 -20.07 4.12
N MET A 204 0.55 -19.83 3.03
CA MET A 204 0.10 -18.83 2.03
C MET A 204 -1.23 -19.25 1.42
N GLU A 205 -1.48 -20.55 1.27
CA GLU A 205 -2.74 -21.13 0.80
C GLU A 205 -3.89 -20.74 1.72
N GLU A 206 -3.69 -20.82 3.04
CA GLU A 206 -4.68 -20.40 4.03
C GLU A 206 -4.85 -18.89 4.10
N LEU A 207 -3.77 -18.11 3.91
CA LEU A 207 -3.78 -16.65 3.91
C LEU A 207 -4.34 -16.04 2.61
N GLY A 208 -4.45 -16.84 1.54
CA GLY A 208 -4.97 -16.42 0.25
C GLY A 208 -4.04 -15.43 -0.45
N ARG A 209 -4.52 -14.21 -0.66
CA ARG A 209 -3.83 -13.22 -1.50
C ARG A 209 -2.42 -12.90 -1.00
N CYS A 210 -1.45 -12.89 -1.91
CA CYS A 210 -0.05 -12.56 -1.71
C CYS A 210 0.41 -11.55 -2.77
N TYR A 211 0.97 -10.41 -2.38
CA TYR A 211 1.54 -9.45 -3.33
C TYR A 211 3.01 -9.77 -3.62
N ASP A 212 3.32 -9.95 -4.90
CA ASP A 212 4.69 -10.04 -5.39
C ASP A 212 5.12 -8.69 -5.98
N THR A 213 5.94 -7.97 -5.23
CA THR A 213 6.44 -6.63 -5.58
C THR A 213 7.92 -6.62 -5.93
N ARG A 214 8.53 -7.80 -6.16
CA ARG A 214 9.96 -7.92 -6.51
C ARG A 214 10.33 -7.09 -7.74
N ASP A 215 9.40 -6.96 -8.68
CA ASP A 215 9.60 -6.21 -9.92
C ASP A 215 9.97 -4.74 -9.68
N PHE A 216 9.34 -4.10 -8.68
CA PHE A 216 9.70 -2.72 -8.32
C PHE A 216 11.14 -2.64 -7.81
N TRP A 217 11.44 -3.45 -6.80
CA TRP A 217 12.73 -3.45 -6.13
C TRP A 217 13.88 -3.78 -7.09
N SER A 218 13.70 -4.79 -7.95
CA SER A 218 14.68 -5.15 -8.98
C SER A 218 14.83 -4.05 -10.03
N THR A 219 13.74 -3.43 -10.50
CA THR A 219 13.78 -2.38 -11.52
C THR A 219 14.56 -1.16 -11.06
N PHE A 220 14.34 -0.72 -9.81
CA PHE A 220 15.00 0.47 -9.27
C PHE A 220 16.32 0.17 -8.54
N GLY A 221 16.72 -1.11 -8.43
CA GLY A 221 17.99 -1.50 -7.82
C GLY A 221 18.08 -1.19 -6.33
N ILE A 222 16.93 -1.19 -5.64
CA ILE A 222 16.81 -0.94 -4.20
C ILE A 222 16.03 -2.09 -3.54
N MET A 223 16.16 -2.24 -2.22
CA MET A 223 15.42 -3.22 -1.42
C MET A 223 14.81 -2.54 -0.19
N PRO A 224 13.67 -3.02 0.35
CA PRO A 224 13.08 -2.44 1.56
C PRO A 224 14.08 -2.52 2.73
N VAL A 225 14.21 -1.43 3.50
CA VAL A 225 15.07 -1.37 4.69
C VAL A 225 14.29 -1.44 6.00
N LYS A 226 12.95 -1.37 5.91
CA LYS A 226 12.03 -1.48 7.04
C LYS A 226 10.97 -2.51 6.69
N ALA A 227 11.24 -3.74 7.11
CA ALA A 227 10.31 -4.87 7.08
C ALA A 227 10.19 -5.46 8.50
N ARG A 228 9.27 -6.42 8.68
CA ARG A 228 8.93 -7.02 9.98
C ARG A 228 8.34 -6.01 10.95
N ILE A 229 7.09 -5.64 10.66
CA ILE A 229 6.28 -4.74 11.49
C ILE A 229 6.16 -5.22 12.94
#